data_AF-U6DDA5-F1
#
_entry.id   AF-U6DDA5-F1
#
_cell.length_a   1.000
_cell.length_b   1.000
_cell.length_c   1.000
_cell.angle_alpha   90.00
_cell.angle_beta   90.00
_cell.angle_gamma   90.00
#
_symmetry.space_group_name_H-M   'P 1'
#
loop_
_entity.id
_entity.type
_entity.pdbx_description
1 polymer ?
#
loop_
_entity_poly.entity_id
_entity_poly.type
_entity_poly.pdbx_seq_one_letter_code
_entity_poly.pdbx_strand_id
1 'polypeptide(L)'
;NSDMEEEERGDLIQFYNNIYIKQIKTFAMKYSQANVMDAPPLSPYPFVRTGSPRRIQLSQNHPVYISPHKNETVLSPREKIFYYFSNSPSKRLREINSMIRTGETPTKKRGILLEDGSESPAKRICPENHSALLRRLQDVANDRGSH
;
A
#
# COMPACT_ATOMS: atom_id res chain seq x y z
N ASN A 1 -38.92 -0.13 -26.95
CA ASN A 1 -37.98 -1.12 -27.53
C ASN A 1 -36.58 -0.59 -27.37
N SER A 2 -35.88 -1.02 -26.32
CA SER A 2 -34.44 -0.84 -26.18
C SER A 2 -33.78 -1.98 -26.94
N ASP A 3 -33.38 -1.74 -28.20
CA ASP A 3 -32.45 -2.62 -28.91
C ASP A 3 -31.13 -2.60 -28.16
N MET A 4 -30.99 -3.56 -27.25
CA MET A 4 -29.71 -3.96 -26.71
C MET A 4 -29.03 -4.71 -27.84
N GLU A 5 -28.24 -4.02 -28.66
CA GLU A 5 -27.36 -4.68 -29.62
C GLU A 5 -26.51 -5.69 -28.84
N GLU A 6 -26.79 -6.99 -29.01
CA GLU A 6 -25.97 -8.04 -28.43
C GLU A 6 -24.55 -7.86 -28.96
N GLU A 7 -23.58 -7.68 -28.07
CA GLU A 7 -22.17 -7.63 -28.46
C GLU A 7 -21.80 -8.96 -29.13
N GLU A 8 -21.62 -8.94 -30.45
CA GLU A 8 -21.16 -10.10 -31.21
C GLU A 8 -19.74 -10.45 -30.77
N ARG A 9 -19.61 -11.59 -30.07
CA ARG A 9 -18.31 -12.15 -29.65
C ARG A 9 -17.89 -13.25 -30.61
N GLY A 10 -16.67 -13.15 -31.13
CA GLY A 10 -16.12 -14.08 -32.12
C GLY A 10 -14.70 -14.53 -31.81
N ASP A 11 -14.15 -15.36 -32.71
CA ASP A 11 -12.77 -15.83 -32.65
C ASP A 11 -11.77 -14.69 -32.94
N LEU A 12 -10.66 -14.65 -32.20
CA LEU A 12 -9.66 -13.58 -32.31
C LEU A 12 -8.97 -13.58 -33.69
N ILE A 13 -8.74 -14.74 -34.30
CA ILE A 13 -8.11 -14.85 -35.63
C ILE A 13 -9.07 -14.29 -36.67
N GLN A 14 -10.35 -14.65 -36.58
CA GLN A 14 -11.39 -14.09 -37.45
C GLN A 14 -11.51 -12.56 -37.26
N PHE A 15 -11.52 -12.06 -36.02
CA PHE A 15 -11.50 -10.62 -35.74
C PHE A 15 -10.28 -9.94 -36.37
N TYR A 16 -9.08 -10.51 -36.21
CA TYR A 16 -7.86 -9.94 -36.76
C TYR A 16 -7.94 -9.82 -38.29
N ASN A 17 -8.29 -10.92 -38.96
CA ASN A 17 -8.33 -11.02 -40.42
C ASN A 17 -9.45 -10.18 -41.05
N ASN A 18 -10.63 -10.14 -40.41
CA ASN A 18 -11.83 -9.57 -41.03
C ASN A 18 -12.14 -8.15 -40.56
N ILE A 19 -11.65 -7.73 -39.39
CA ILE A 19 -12.00 -6.45 -38.77
C ILE A 19 -10.74 -5.62 -38.49
N TYR A 20 -9.84 -6.10 -37.63
CA TYR A 20 -8.71 -5.31 -37.14
C TYR A 20 -7.75 -4.88 -38.24
N ILE A 21 -7.36 -5.79 -39.12
CA ILE A 21 -6.35 -5.51 -40.16
C ILE A 21 -6.82 -4.43 -41.12
N LYS A 22 -8.13 -4.36 -41.42
CA LYS A 22 -8.70 -3.34 -42.31
C LYS A 22 -8.47 -1.92 -41.77
N GLN A 23 -8.52 -1.78 -40.45
CA GLN A 23 -8.33 -0.48 -39.78
C GLN A 23 -6.85 -0.15 -39.53
N ILE A 24 -6.06 -1.13 -39.08
CA ILE A 24 -4.68 -0.84 -38.62
C ILE A 24 -3.62 -0.94 -39.72
N LYS A 25 -3.89 -1.61 -40.85
CA LYS A 25 -2.85 -1.97 -41.85
C LYS A 25 -2.00 -0.79 -42.29
N THR A 26 -2.64 0.32 -42.70
CA THR A 26 -1.92 1.51 -43.18
C THR A 26 -1.01 2.10 -42.10
N PHE A 27 -1.46 2.12 -40.85
CA PHE A 27 -0.66 2.59 -39.71
C PHE A 27 0.49 1.63 -39.40
N ALA A 28 0.22 0.33 -39.35
CA ALA A 28 1.22 -0.70 -39.05
C ALA A 28 2.37 -0.72 -40.08
N MET A 29 2.07 -0.49 -41.37
CA MET A 29 3.08 -0.43 -42.44
C MET A 29 4.11 0.70 -42.26
N LYS A 30 3.81 1.73 -41.45
CA LYS A 30 4.77 2.79 -41.12
C LYS A 30 5.96 2.29 -40.31
N TYR A 31 5.83 1.15 -39.64
CA TYR A 31 6.90 0.52 -38.84
C TYR A 31 7.74 -0.48 -39.64
N SER A 32 7.54 -0.61 -40.97
CA SER A 32 8.35 -1.48 -41.80
C SER A 32 9.78 -0.94 -41.98
N GLN A 33 10.77 -1.83 -42.11
CA GLN A 33 12.20 -1.49 -42.16
C GLN A 33 12.61 -0.55 -43.30
N ALA A 34 11.75 -0.37 -44.32
CA ALA A 34 11.98 0.59 -45.39
C ALA A 34 11.70 2.05 -44.99
N ASN A 35 10.95 2.28 -43.89
CA ASN A 35 10.41 3.59 -43.50
C ASN A 35 10.94 4.08 -42.15
N VAL A 36 12.17 3.69 -41.75
CA VAL A 36 12.73 4.00 -40.42
C VAL A 36 12.75 5.51 -40.12
N MET A 37 12.88 6.36 -41.14
CA MET A 37 12.85 7.82 -40.97
C MET A 37 11.44 8.41 -40.77
N ASP A 38 10.40 7.71 -41.23
CA ASP A 38 8.99 8.14 -41.18
C ASP A 38 8.16 7.37 -40.14
N ALA A 39 8.81 6.49 -39.36
CA ALA A 39 8.15 5.70 -38.33
C ALA A 39 7.64 6.61 -37.19
N PRO A 40 6.37 6.50 -36.78
CA PRO A 40 5.85 7.26 -35.65
C PRO A 40 6.64 6.95 -34.36
N PRO A 41 6.81 7.93 -33.44
CA PRO A 41 7.50 7.70 -32.19
C PRO A 41 6.79 6.63 -31.35
N LEU A 42 7.56 5.90 -30.54
CA LEU A 42 7.00 4.91 -29.61
C LEU A 42 6.15 5.61 -28.55
N SER A 43 5.04 4.98 -28.18
CA SER A 43 4.21 5.45 -27.08
C SER A 43 5.03 5.50 -25.78
N PRO A 44 4.86 6.53 -24.94
CA PRO A 44 5.54 6.58 -23.65
C PRO A 44 5.17 5.36 -22.81
N TYR A 45 6.14 4.80 -22.09
CA TYR A 45 5.89 3.67 -21.21
C TYR A 45 4.92 4.10 -20.10
N PRO A 46 3.87 3.30 -19.80
CA PRO A 46 2.93 3.64 -18.74
C PRO A 46 3.66 3.77 -17.40
N PHE A 47 3.64 4.98 -16.84
CA PHE A 47 4.33 5.28 -15.60
C PHE A 47 3.48 4.85 -14.40
N VAL A 48 3.89 3.77 -13.73
CA VAL A 48 3.36 3.45 -12.40
C VAL A 48 4.05 4.37 -11.40
N ARG A 49 3.31 5.32 -10.83
CA ARG A 49 3.83 6.24 -9.83
C ARG A 49 4.07 5.47 -8.52
N THR A 50 5.23 4.85 -8.37
CA THR A 50 5.69 4.18 -7.14
C THR A 50 6.16 5.19 -6.08
N GLY A 51 5.40 6.27 -5.90
CA GLY A 51 5.72 7.36 -4.97
C GLY A 51 4.53 7.66 -4.07
N SER A 52 4.83 7.99 -2.81
CA SER A 52 3.86 8.46 -1.83
C SER A 52 2.88 9.46 -2.47
N PRO A 53 1.57 9.38 -2.16
CA PRO A 53 0.59 10.33 -2.61
C PRO A 53 0.96 11.74 -2.12
N ARG A 54 1.75 12.47 -2.91
CA ARG A 54 2.20 13.81 -2.52
C ARG A 54 0.97 14.67 -2.26
N ARG A 55 0.93 15.27 -1.05
CA ARG A 55 -0.04 16.29 -0.67
C ARG A 55 -0.06 17.36 -1.76
N ILE A 56 -1.20 17.54 -2.41
CA ILE A 56 -1.41 18.63 -3.36
C ILE A 56 -1.98 19.80 -2.56
N GLN A 57 -1.35 20.98 -2.66
CA GLN A 57 -1.89 22.20 -2.09
C GLN A 57 -2.98 22.74 -3.02
N LEU A 58 -4.18 22.96 -2.49
CA LEU A 58 -5.35 23.37 -3.28
C LEU A 58 -5.37 24.87 -3.57
N SER A 59 -4.74 25.68 -2.73
CA SER A 59 -4.74 27.13 -2.83
C SER A 59 -3.37 27.67 -2.45
N GLN A 60 -2.84 28.65 -3.17
CA GLN A 60 -1.58 29.30 -2.81
C GLN A 60 -1.76 30.29 -1.64
N ASN A 61 -2.99 30.77 -1.41
CA ASN A 61 -3.30 31.75 -0.38
C ASN A 61 -3.68 31.09 0.96
N HIS A 62 -4.08 29.83 0.93
CA HIS A 62 -4.50 29.09 2.12
C HIS A 62 -3.73 27.76 2.19
N PRO A 63 -3.16 27.38 3.35
CA PRO A 63 -2.40 26.13 3.50
C PRO A 63 -3.34 24.91 3.58
N VAL A 64 -4.21 24.74 2.58
CA VAL A 64 -5.14 23.62 2.45
C VAL A 64 -4.49 22.58 1.55
N TYR A 65 -4.29 21.38 2.09
CA TYR A 65 -3.64 20.26 1.38
C TYR A 65 -4.59 19.07 1.32
N ILE A 66 -4.65 18.42 0.16
CA ILE A 66 -5.30 17.12 0.01
C ILE A 66 -4.24 16.04 -0.23
N SER A 67 -4.38 14.93 0.47
CA SER A 67 -3.66 13.69 0.16
C SER A 67 -4.69 12.63 -0.19
N PRO A 68 -4.41 11.76 -1.18
CA PRO A 68 -5.18 10.55 -1.38
C PRO A 68 -5.43 9.83 -0.06
N HIS A 69 -6.69 9.47 0.18
CA HIS A 69 -7.09 8.75 1.37
C HIS A 69 -6.30 7.45 1.42
N LYS A 70 -5.57 7.23 2.53
CA LYS A 70 -4.88 5.97 2.76
C LYS A 70 -5.95 4.90 2.88
N ASN A 71 -6.22 4.17 1.80
CA ASN A 71 -6.87 2.86 1.89
C ASN A 71 -5.84 1.86 2.43
N GLU A 72 -5.14 2.21 3.51
CA GLU A 72 -4.44 1.23 4.31
C GLU A 72 -5.55 0.34 4.88
N THR A 73 -5.71 -0.83 4.28
CA THR A 73 -6.30 -1.97 4.98
C THR A 73 -5.60 -1.99 6.32
N VAL A 74 -6.36 -1.64 7.37
CA VAL A 74 -5.89 -1.57 8.76
C VAL A 74 -4.93 -2.71 8.97
N LEU A 75 -3.63 -2.37 9.06
CA LEU A 75 -2.60 -3.36 9.29
C LEU A 75 -2.88 -3.92 10.68
N SER A 76 -3.53 -5.09 10.71
CA SER A 76 -3.50 -5.94 11.90
C SER A 76 -2.03 -6.02 12.34
N PRO A 77 -1.69 -5.72 13.61
CA PRO A 77 -0.31 -5.77 14.09
C PRO A 77 0.21 -7.21 14.14
N ARG A 78 0.46 -7.82 12.98
CA ARG A 78 1.18 -9.07 12.83
C ARG A 78 2.00 -8.98 11.55
N GLU A 79 3.32 -8.97 11.73
CA GLU A 79 4.27 -9.07 10.63
C GLU A 79 3.95 -10.34 9.82
N LYS A 80 3.49 -10.16 8.58
CA LYS A 80 3.03 -11.26 7.73
C LYS A 80 4.23 -12.05 7.22
N ILE A 81 4.22 -13.37 7.39
CA ILE A 81 5.18 -14.26 6.73
C ILE A 81 4.67 -14.54 5.32
N PHE A 82 5.50 -14.29 4.31
CA PHE A 82 5.19 -14.60 2.92
C PHE A 82 5.67 -16.01 2.57
N TYR A 83 4.82 -16.79 1.90
CA TYR A 83 5.13 -18.11 1.38
C TYR A 83 4.85 -18.16 -0.12
N TYR A 84 5.87 -18.55 -0.88
CA TYR A 84 5.79 -18.72 -2.33
C TYR A 84 6.10 -20.16 -2.67
N PHE A 85 5.13 -20.88 -3.24
CA PHE A 85 5.23 -22.31 -3.57
C PHE A 85 6.43 -22.65 -4.46
N SER A 86 6.87 -21.72 -5.31
CA SER A 86 8.00 -21.91 -6.22
C SER A 86 9.38 -21.58 -5.64
N ASN A 87 9.46 -20.74 -4.59
CA ASN A 87 10.70 -20.06 -4.21
C ASN A 87 10.97 -20.02 -2.70
N SER A 88 10.13 -20.65 -1.86
CA SER A 88 10.35 -20.68 -0.41
C SER A 88 10.93 -22.03 0.02
N PRO A 89 12.24 -22.11 0.35
CA PRO A 89 12.84 -23.33 0.89
C PRO A 89 12.21 -23.74 2.22
N SER A 90 12.52 -24.96 2.69
CA SER A 90 12.05 -25.55 3.96
C SER A 90 12.23 -24.65 5.20
N LYS A 91 13.17 -23.71 5.15
CA LYS A 91 13.43 -22.72 6.20
C LYS A 91 12.21 -21.82 6.49
N ARG A 92 11.50 -21.34 5.46
CA ARG A 92 10.31 -20.48 5.65
C ARG A 92 9.11 -21.25 6.19
N LEU A 93 8.96 -22.52 5.79
CA LEU A 93 7.95 -23.41 6.36
C LEU A 93 8.21 -23.69 7.85
N ARG A 94 9.48 -23.85 8.25
CA ARG A 94 9.85 -24.02 9.66
C ARG A 94 9.51 -22.78 10.50
N GLU A 95 9.77 -21.59 9.96
CA GLU A 95 9.40 -20.31 10.58
C GLU A 95 7.88 -20.18 10.75
N ILE A 96 7.09 -20.54 9.74
CA ILE A 96 5.62 -20.55 9.82
C ILE A 96 5.13 -21.53 10.89
N ASN A 97 5.66 -22.76 10.89
CA ASN A 97 5.28 -23.77 11.88
C ASN A 97 5.63 -23.34 13.31
N SER A 98 6.76 -22.65 13.49
CA SER A 98 7.12 -22.06 14.80
C SER A 98 6.12 -20.99 15.21
N MET A 99 5.81 -20.03 14.33
CA MET A 99 4.86 -18.96 14.61
C MET A 99 3.47 -19.49 14.98
N ILE A 100 3.00 -20.56 14.32
CA ILE A 100 1.72 -21.20 14.65
C ILE A 100 1.75 -21.83 16.05
N ARG A 101 2.87 -22.44 16.45
CA ARG A 101 3.01 -23.12 17.74
C ARG A 101 3.22 -22.16 18.90
N THR A 102 4.02 -21.11 18.72
CA THR A 102 4.43 -20.20 19.81
C THR A 102 3.72 -18.85 19.78
N GLY A 103 3.10 -18.48 18.66
CA GLY A 103 2.48 -17.16 18.46
C GLY A 103 3.49 -16.02 18.26
N GLU A 104 4.79 -16.30 18.24
CA GLU A 104 5.86 -15.30 18.12
C GLU A 104 6.36 -15.16 16.68
N THR A 105 6.63 -13.93 16.21
CA THR A 105 7.20 -13.69 14.88
C THR A 105 8.74 -13.77 14.89
N PRO A 106 9.40 -14.31 13.84
CA PRO A 106 10.85 -14.54 13.83
C PRO A 106 11.71 -13.27 13.83
N THR A 107 11.10 -12.10 13.59
CA THR A 107 11.75 -10.80 13.45
C THR A 107 12.03 -10.13 14.79
N LYS A 108 12.50 -10.89 15.78
CA LYS A 108 12.93 -10.37 17.08
C LYS A 108 14.38 -9.88 17.04
N LYS A 109 14.71 -8.90 16.17
CA LYS A 109 15.91 -8.06 16.39
C LYS A 109 15.56 -6.97 17.41
N ARG A 110 15.36 -7.41 18.67
CA ARG A 110 15.32 -6.67 19.95
C ARG A 110 14.45 -7.49 20.92
N GLY A 111 14.93 -8.67 21.30
CA GLY A 111 14.46 -9.37 22.48
C GLY A 111 15.64 -9.47 23.42
N ILE A 112 15.66 -8.65 24.47
CA ILE A 112 16.57 -8.84 25.60
C ILE A 112 16.30 -10.25 26.12
N LEU A 113 17.35 -11.05 26.26
CA LEU A 113 17.31 -12.29 27.03
C LEU A 113 16.89 -11.91 28.46
N LEU A 114 15.63 -12.17 28.80
CA LEU A 114 15.20 -12.18 30.19
C LEU A 114 15.26 -13.62 30.65
N GLU A 115 16.33 -13.85 31.40
CA GLU A 115 16.46 -14.91 32.40
C GLU A 115 15.20 -15.00 33.27
N ASP A 116 14.88 -16.24 33.59
CA ASP A 116 13.93 -16.80 34.55
C ASP A 116 12.94 -15.88 35.32
N GLY A 117 11.66 -16.26 35.26
CA GLY A 117 10.65 -15.96 36.28
C GLY A 117 10.16 -14.53 36.42
N SER A 118 9.14 -14.12 35.66
CA SER A 118 7.94 -13.38 36.13
C SER A 118 7.15 -12.73 34.98
N GLU A 119 5.83 -12.94 35.00
CA GLU A 119 4.75 -12.08 34.51
C GLU A 119 4.87 -11.42 33.11
N SER A 120 4.07 -11.93 32.16
CA SER A 120 3.79 -11.40 30.82
C SER A 120 3.53 -9.87 30.77
N PRO A 121 4.20 -9.06 29.91
CA PRO A 121 3.95 -7.62 29.83
C PRO A 121 2.87 -7.32 28.78
N ALA A 122 1.61 -7.65 29.08
CA ALA A 122 0.46 -7.31 28.23
C ALA A 122 -0.33 -6.08 28.70
N LYS A 123 0.15 -5.35 29.71
CA LYS A 123 -0.44 -4.06 30.11
C LYS A 123 0.68 -3.04 30.28
N ARG A 124 0.75 -2.07 29.37
CA ARG A 124 1.50 -0.83 29.60
C ARG A 124 0.87 -0.15 30.80
N ILE A 125 1.47 -0.28 31.97
CA ILE A 125 1.17 0.59 33.11
C ILE A 125 1.61 1.97 32.66
N CYS A 126 0.64 2.85 32.38
CA CYS A 126 0.90 4.27 32.27
C CYS A 126 1.55 4.66 33.61
N PRO A 127 2.73 5.32 33.64
CA PRO A 127 3.16 5.95 34.87
C PRO A 127 2.07 6.96 35.23
N GLU A 128 1.30 6.64 36.27
CA GLU A 128 0.29 7.46 36.89
C GLU A 128 0.98 8.72 37.42
N ASN A 129 1.27 9.66 36.52
CA ASN A 129 1.89 10.93 36.84
C ASN A 129 0.82 11.85 37.42
N HIS A 130 0.33 11.50 38.62
CA HIS A 130 -0.53 12.35 39.43
C HIS A 130 0.07 13.76 39.62
N SER A 131 1.39 13.90 39.50
CA SER A 131 2.11 15.16 39.59
C SER A 131 1.70 16.19 38.53
N ALA A 132 1.33 15.78 37.31
CA ALA A 132 0.92 16.70 36.26
C ALA A 132 -0.51 17.21 36.48
N LEU A 133 -1.42 16.35 36.95
CA LEU A 133 -2.79 16.71 37.30
C LEU A 133 -2.82 17.63 38.54
N LEU A 134 -2.06 17.27 39.58
CA LEU A 134 -1.97 18.07 40.81
C LEU A 134 -1.41 19.47 40.54
N ARG A 135 -0.40 19.59 39.67
CA ARG A 135 0.13 20.89 39.25
C ARG A 135 -0.92 21.74 38.54
N ARG A 136 -1.65 21.16 37.58
CA ARG A 136 -2.75 21.86 36.89
C ARG A 136 -3.85 22.31 37.84
N LEU A 137 -4.21 21.50 38.84
CA LEU A 137 -5.20 21.88 39.85
C LEU A 137 -4.71 23.04 40.72
N GLN A 138 -3.43 23.06 41.06
CA GLN A 138 -2.83 24.12 41.86
C GLN A 138 -2.71 25.43 41.08
N ASP A 139 -2.37 25.37 39.79
CA ASP A 139 -2.34 26.54 38.90
C ASP A 139 -3.74 27.19 38.79
N VAL A 140 -4.80 26.39 38.64
CA VAL A 140 -6.19 26.88 38.61
C VAL A 140 -6.62 27.51 39.94
N ALA A 141 -6.16 26.98 41.08
CA ALA A 141 -6.45 27.55 42.39
C ALA A 141 -5.74 28.89 42.61
N ASN A 142 -4.51 29.02 42.14
CA ASN A 142 -3.72 30.25 42.26
C ASN A 142 -4.30 31.39 41.40
N ASP A 143 -4.74 31.11 40.17
CA ASP A 143 -5.39 32.11 39.30
C ASP A 143 -6.67 32.67 39.92
N ARG A 144 -7.42 31.84 40.66
CA ARG A 144 -8.67 32.24 41.32
C ARG A 144 -8.47 32.96 42.65
N GLY A 145 -7.30 32.82 43.28
CA GLY A 145 -6.98 33.46 44.56
C GLY A 145 -6.36 34.85 44.42
N SER A 146 -6.10 35.32 43.20
CA SER A 146 -5.47 36.62 42.91
C SER A 146 -6.46 37.74 42.58
N HIS A 147 -7.73 37.60 42.98
CA HIS A 147 -8.79 38.62 42.86
C HIS A 147 -9.41 38.94 44.21
#